data_AF-A0A183MNE2-F1
#
_entry.id   AF-A0A183MNE2-F1
#
_cell.length_a   1.000
_cell.length_b   1.000
_cell.length_c   1.000
_cell.angle_alpha   90.00
_cell.angle_beta   90.00
_cell.angle_gamma   90.00
#
_symmetry.space_group_name_H-M   'P 1'
#
loop_
_entity.id
_entity.type
_entity.pdbx_description
1 polymer ?
#
loop_
_entity_poly.entity_id
_entity_poly.type
_entity_poly.pdbx_seq_one_letter_code
_entity_poly.pdbx_strand_id
1 'polypeptide(L)'
;MTAEKAAREGNMRQLYDITKKLSGNHHKPERPVKSKEGKVITNIEEQRNRWVKHFKELLNRPAPLNPPNIEAAPTDLPIDVGPPTIEEINQIATLRIIVEQSTAWNSSLYINFIDYEKAFNSVDRTTLWKRHRHYGVAEKIVSIIRNSYDELNCKIVIGGQLTKSFEVKTGIRQGCLLSSFLFLLVIDWIMKTSTPEGKHGIQWTSRM
;
A
#
# COMPACT_ATOMS: atom_id res chain seq x y z
N MET A 1 15.10 18.60 35.12
CA MET A 1 16.15 17.66 34.72
C MET A 1 16.47 17.96 33.26
N THR A 2 17.72 18.25 32.90
CA THR A 2 18.13 18.61 31.54
C THR A 2 18.30 17.38 30.65
N ALA A 3 18.12 17.53 29.33
CA ALA A 3 18.32 16.46 28.35
C ALA A 3 19.72 15.80 28.52
N GLU A 4 20.75 16.60 28.73
CA GLU A 4 22.12 16.12 28.98
C GLU A 4 22.24 15.20 30.19
N LYS A 5 21.48 15.48 31.26
CA LYS A 5 21.46 14.65 32.46
C LYS A 5 20.75 13.31 32.19
N ALA A 6 19.61 13.35 31.49
CA ALA A 6 18.90 12.12 31.09
C ALA A 6 19.73 11.23 30.15
N ALA A 7 20.51 11.83 29.24
CA ALA A 7 21.43 11.11 28.37
C ALA A 7 22.57 10.44 29.14
N ARG A 8 23.19 11.16 30.09
CA ARG A 8 24.26 10.59 30.94
C ARG A 8 23.76 9.47 31.85
N GLU A 9 22.50 9.51 32.27
CA GLU A 9 21.86 8.50 33.11
C GLU A 9 21.28 7.31 32.30
N GLY A 10 21.43 7.30 30.97
CA GLY A 10 20.89 6.26 30.08
C GLY A 10 19.36 6.23 30.01
N ASN A 11 18.68 7.25 30.54
CA ASN A 11 17.22 7.35 30.58
C ASN A 11 16.68 7.89 29.25
N MET A 12 16.69 7.02 28.24
CA MET A 12 16.29 7.34 26.86
C MET A 12 14.85 7.84 26.76
N ARG A 13 13.95 7.39 27.64
CA ARG A 13 12.54 7.81 27.65
C ARG A 13 12.40 9.28 28.03
N GLN A 14 13.04 9.70 29.13
CA GLN A 14 13.04 11.10 29.54
C GLN A 14 13.81 11.98 28.57
N LEU A 15 14.91 11.50 28.02
CA LEU A 15 15.66 12.22 26.97
C LEU A 15 14.76 12.51 25.77
N TYR A 16 14.02 11.50 25.28
CA TYR A 16 13.09 11.64 24.17
C TYR A 16 11.96 12.64 24.48
N ASP A 17 11.33 12.54 25.64
CA ASP A 17 10.22 13.43 26.02
C ASP A 17 10.66 14.90 26.15
N ILE A 18 11.87 15.15 26.66
CA ILE A 18 12.46 16.48 26.75
C ILE A 18 12.79 17.01 25.35
N THR A 19 13.44 16.21 24.49
CA THR A 19 13.79 16.60 23.12
C THR A 19 12.53 16.86 22.28
N LYS A 20 11.47 16.06 22.47
CA LYS A 20 10.17 16.25 21.81
C LYS A 20 9.46 17.53 22.27
N LYS A 21 9.57 17.91 23.54
CA LYS A 21 9.09 19.21 24.03
C LYS A 21 9.92 20.38 23.49
N LEU A 22 11.24 20.24 23.43
CA LEU A 22 12.17 21.28 22.97
C LEU A 22 12.07 21.52 21.45
N SER A 23 11.85 20.47 20.65
CA SER A 23 11.72 20.57 19.20
C SER A 23 10.40 21.20 18.73
N GLY A 24 9.47 21.47 19.65
CA GLY A 24 8.17 22.08 19.36
C GLY A 24 7.28 21.22 18.46
N ASN A 25 6.03 21.64 18.30
CA ASN A 25 5.17 21.06 17.27
C ASN A 25 5.71 21.48 15.91
N HIS A 26 6.26 20.54 15.15
CA HIS A 26 6.53 20.74 13.73
C HIS A 26 5.18 20.97 13.02
N HIS A 27 4.79 22.24 12.85
CA HIS A 27 3.78 22.58 11.87
C HIS A 27 4.39 22.29 10.50
N LYS A 28 3.91 21.21 9.85
CA LYS A 28 4.11 21.07 8.41
C LYS A 28 3.57 22.35 7.77
N PRO A 29 4.37 23.12 7.01
CA PRO A 29 3.84 24.26 6.30
C PRO A 29 2.69 23.77 5.42
N GLU A 30 1.53 24.41 5.52
CA GLU A 30 0.39 24.10 4.66
C GLU A 30 0.83 24.36 3.22
N ARG A 31 1.06 23.28 2.47
CA ARG A 31 1.46 23.40 1.07
C ARG A 31 0.25 23.92 0.30
N PRO A 32 0.40 25.00 -0.48
CA PRO A 32 -0.71 25.52 -1.27
C PRO A 32 -1.18 24.46 -2.27
N VAL A 33 -2.50 24.32 -2.40
CA VAL A 33 -3.12 23.40 -3.36
C VAL A 33 -2.81 23.91 -4.77
N LYS A 34 -2.31 23.02 -5.64
CA LYS A 34 -1.93 23.36 -7.02
C LYS A 34 -2.87 22.71 -8.04
N SER A 35 -3.08 23.40 -9.16
CA SER A 35 -3.74 22.87 -10.35
C SER A 35 -2.93 21.72 -10.97
N LYS A 36 -3.46 21.08 -12.01
CA LYS A 36 -2.74 19.98 -12.69
C LYS A 36 -1.49 20.51 -13.43
N GLU A 37 -1.53 21.79 -13.79
CA GLU A 37 -0.50 22.58 -14.48
C GLU A 37 0.47 23.26 -13.49
N GLY A 38 0.35 22.99 -12.19
CA GLY A 38 1.27 23.49 -11.15
C GLY A 38 0.97 24.89 -10.61
N LYS A 39 -0.10 25.56 -11.07
CA LYS A 39 -0.51 26.89 -10.59
C LYS A 39 -1.15 26.80 -9.20
N VAL A 40 -0.81 27.72 -8.30
CA VAL A 40 -1.45 27.79 -6.97
C VAL A 40 -2.91 28.19 -7.09
N ILE A 41 -3.79 27.43 -6.43
CA ILE A 41 -5.23 27.68 -6.36
C ILE A 41 -5.53 28.36 -5.03
N THR A 42 -6.04 29.59 -5.08
CA THR A 42 -6.41 30.38 -3.89
C THR A 42 -7.90 30.27 -3.55
N ASN A 43 -8.75 29.95 -4.53
CA ASN A 43 -10.21 29.84 -4.35
C ASN A 43 -10.59 28.49 -3.70
N ILE A 44 -11.36 28.53 -2.62
CA ILE A 44 -11.74 27.34 -1.84
C ILE A 44 -12.60 26.34 -2.62
N GLU A 45 -13.49 26.82 -3.49
CA GLU A 45 -14.34 25.96 -4.33
C GLU A 45 -13.53 25.30 -5.44
N GLU A 46 -12.57 26.03 -6.01
CA GLU A 46 -11.63 25.47 -6.97
C GLU A 46 -10.69 24.43 -6.33
N GLN A 47 -10.23 24.67 -5.09
CA GLN A 47 -9.48 23.67 -4.33
C GLN A 47 -10.32 22.40 -4.09
N ARG A 48 -11.59 22.55 -3.72
CA ARG A 48 -12.51 21.42 -3.55
C ARG A 48 -12.69 20.64 -4.84
N ASN A 49 -12.93 21.31 -5.95
CA ASN A 49 -13.07 20.68 -7.26
C ASN A 49 -11.78 19.98 -7.69
N ARG A 50 -10.62 20.57 -7.39
CA ARG A 50 -9.30 19.99 -7.65
C ARG A 50 -9.08 18.69 -6.85
N TRP A 51 -9.52 18.66 -5.60
CA TRP A 51 -9.46 17.46 -4.75
C TRP A 51 -10.42 16.37 -5.25
N VAL A 52 -11.66 16.73 -5.59
CA VAL A 52 -12.63 15.79 -6.20
C VAL A 52 -12.06 15.19 -7.47
N LYS A 53 -11.50 16.02 -8.36
CA LYS A 53 -10.86 15.54 -9.58
C LYS A 53 -9.69 14.60 -9.28
N HIS A 54 -8.83 14.96 -8.33
CA HIS A 54 -7.68 14.14 -7.94
C HIS A 54 -8.09 12.75 -7.47
N PHE A 55 -9.00 12.68 -6.49
CA PHE A 55 -9.42 11.41 -5.91
C PHE A 55 -10.28 10.60 -6.88
N LYS A 56 -11.08 11.26 -7.73
CA LYS A 56 -11.80 10.57 -8.80
C LYS A 56 -10.85 9.88 -9.78
N GLU A 57 -9.76 10.55 -10.17
CA GLU A 57 -8.71 9.96 -11.01
C GLU A 57 -7.97 8.82 -10.27
N LEU A 58 -7.65 9.02 -8.99
CA LEU A 58 -6.91 8.04 -8.18
C LEU A 58 -7.70 6.75 -7.89
N LEU A 59 -9.00 6.88 -7.63
CA LEU A 59 -9.88 5.77 -7.23
C LEU A 59 -10.58 5.09 -8.43
N ASN A 60 -10.40 5.60 -9.64
CA ASN A 60 -10.98 5.05 -10.88
C ASN A 60 -9.92 4.92 -11.98
N ARG A 61 -8.71 4.50 -11.61
CA ARG A 61 -7.61 4.37 -12.57
C ARG A 61 -7.99 3.30 -13.62
N PRO A 62 -7.98 3.63 -14.93
CA PRO A 62 -8.20 2.62 -15.95
C PRO A 62 -7.04 1.63 -15.98
N ALA A 63 -7.30 0.43 -16.48
CA ALA A 63 -6.23 -0.52 -16.74
C ALA A 63 -5.20 0.09 -17.70
N PRO A 64 -3.89 -0.09 -17.45
CA PRO A 64 -2.87 0.40 -18.37
C PRO A 64 -3.04 -0.27 -19.74
N LEU A 65 -3.16 0.54 -20.79
CA LEU A 65 -3.32 0.08 -22.18
C LEU A 65 -1.99 -0.36 -22.81
N ASN A 66 -0.88 0.20 -22.31
CA ASN A 66 0.47 -0.10 -22.77
C ASN A 66 1.17 -1.00 -21.75
N PRO A 67 2.10 -1.87 -22.18
CA PRO A 67 2.97 -2.57 -21.26
C PRO A 67 3.67 -1.56 -20.34
N PRO A 68 3.87 -1.90 -19.06
CA PRO A 68 4.49 -0.99 -18.11
C PRO A 68 5.89 -0.63 -18.59
N ASN A 69 6.16 0.67 -18.72
CA ASN A 69 7.50 1.18 -18.87
C ASN A 69 8.19 1.05 -17.50
N ILE A 70 9.06 0.06 -17.34
CA ILE A 70 9.80 -0.14 -16.09
C ILE A 70 10.91 0.90 -16.05
N GLU A 71 10.61 2.07 -15.51
CA GLU A 71 11.62 3.07 -15.20
C GLU A 71 12.52 2.55 -14.07
N ALA A 72 13.81 2.88 -14.14
CA ALA A 72 14.74 2.53 -13.07
C ALA A 72 14.23 3.12 -11.74
N ALA A 73 14.21 2.30 -10.70
CA ALA A 73 13.77 2.73 -9.39
C ALA A 73 14.58 3.97 -8.94
N PRO A 74 13.94 5.02 -8.39
CA PRO A 74 14.65 6.11 -7.75
C PRO A 74 15.58 5.54 -6.67
N THR A 75 16.82 6.03 -6.60
CA THR A 75 17.83 5.54 -5.64
C THR A 75 17.35 5.66 -4.19
N ASP A 76 16.52 6.66 -3.91
CA ASP A 76 16.03 6.97 -2.57
C ASP A 76 14.52 6.73 -2.48
N LEU A 77 14.16 5.53 -2.02
CA LEU A 77 12.79 5.26 -1.55
C LEU A 77 12.58 5.96 -0.19
N PRO A 78 11.36 6.44 0.13
CA PRO A 78 11.06 6.91 1.47
C PRO A 78 11.06 5.72 2.44
N ILE A 79 12.22 5.46 3.04
CA ILE A 79 12.42 4.40 4.03
C ILE A 79 11.80 4.85 5.35
N ASP A 80 10.87 4.05 5.88
CA ASP A 80 10.41 4.22 7.26
C ASP A 80 11.56 3.86 8.20
N VAL A 81 12.00 4.83 9.01
CA VAL A 81 13.06 4.67 10.01
C VAL A 81 12.51 4.33 11.40
N GLY A 82 11.22 3.96 11.48
CA GLY A 82 10.60 3.44 12.68
C GLY A 82 11.20 2.11 13.14
N PRO A 83 10.96 1.70 14.40
CA PRO A 83 11.36 0.38 14.87
C PRO A 83 10.65 -0.72 14.06
N PRO A 84 11.37 -1.77 13.63
CA PRO A 84 10.78 -2.81 12.79
C PRO A 84 9.73 -3.61 13.56
N THR A 85 8.66 -3.96 12.87
CA THR A 85 7.61 -4.87 13.36
C THR A 85 8.12 -6.30 13.41
N ILE A 86 7.48 -7.16 14.23
CA ILE A 86 7.80 -8.59 14.31
C ILE A 86 7.70 -9.25 12.91
N GLU A 87 6.72 -8.84 12.11
CA GLU A 87 6.51 -9.36 10.77
C GLU A 87 7.65 -8.97 9.81
N GLU A 88 8.10 -7.71 9.85
CA GLU A 88 9.27 -7.26 9.08
C GLU A 88 10.54 -8.02 9.50
N ILE A 89 10.72 -8.25 10.81
CA ILE A 89 11.84 -9.06 11.32
C ILE A 89 11.78 -10.48 10.75
N ASN A 90 10.61 -11.12 10.72
CA ASN A 90 10.44 -12.47 10.19
C ASN A 90 10.73 -12.53 8.67
N GLN A 91 10.27 -11.54 7.91
CA GLN A 91 10.51 -11.46 6.47
C GLN A 91 11.99 -11.24 6.16
N ILE A 92 12.65 -10.34 6.88
CA ILE A 92 14.11 -10.11 6.77
C ILE A 92 14.89 -11.37 7.16
N ALA A 93 14.50 -12.05 8.24
CA ALA A 93 15.13 -13.30 8.66
C ALA A 93 15.00 -14.38 7.59
N THR A 94 13.82 -14.51 6.97
CA THR A 94 13.58 -15.45 5.87
C THR A 94 14.48 -15.14 4.67
N LEU A 95 14.56 -13.88 4.27
CA LEU A 95 15.42 -13.44 3.17
C LEU A 95 16.90 -13.74 3.47
N ARG A 96 17.34 -13.44 4.70
CA ARG A 96 18.70 -13.72 5.18
C ARG A 96 19.04 -15.20 5.08
N ILE A 97 18.14 -16.08 5.50
CA ILE A 97 18.32 -17.54 5.41
C ILE A 97 18.48 -17.97 3.95
N ILE A 98 17.65 -17.47 3.03
CA ILE A 98 17.74 -17.81 1.60
C ILE A 98 19.09 -17.39 1.00
N VAL A 99 19.58 -16.19 1.36
CA VAL A 99 20.89 -15.68 0.90
C VAL A 99 22.04 -16.52 1.46
N GLU A 100 22.03 -16.80 2.76
CA GLU A 100 23.06 -17.61 3.42
C GLU A 100 23.14 -19.02 2.81
N GLN A 101 22.00 -19.67 2.55
CA GLN A 101 21.96 -20.99 1.94
C GLN A 101 22.41 -21.01 0.49
N SER A 102 21.99 -20.02 -0.30
CA SER A 102 22.42 -19.92 -1.71
C SER A 102 23.94 -19.77 -1.79
N THR A 103 24.53 -19.01 -0.87
CA THR A 103 25.99 -18.88 -0.74
C THR A 103 26.63 -20.20 -0.30
N ALA A 104 26.09 -20.86 0.73
CA ALA A 104 26.61 -22.12 1.24
C ALA A 104 26.57 -23.26 0.21
N TRP A 105 25.56 -23.28 -0.65
CA TRP A 105 25.41 -24.27 -1.73
C TRP A 105 26.03 -23.85 -3.07
N ASN A 106 26.69 -22.68 -3.13
CA ASN A 106 27.25 -22.12 -4.36
C ASN A 106 26.22 -22.07 -5.51
N SER A 107 24.98 -21.70 -5.17
CA SER A 107 23.86 -21.60 -6.11
C SER A 107 23.63 -20.15 -6.50
N SER A 108 23.35 -19.89 -7.78
CA SER A 108 22.97 -18.56 -8.26
C SER A 108 21.63 -18.13 -7.66
N LEU A 109 21.60 -16.98 -6.99
CA LEU A 109 20.39 -16.39 -6.42
C LEU A 109 20.08 -15.05 -7.11
N TYR A 110 18.84 -14.89 -7.56
CA TYR A 110 18.30 -13.64 -8.08
C TYR A 110 17.15 -13.19 -7.17
N ILE A 111 17.20 -11.94 -6.70
CA ILE A 111 16.17 -11.36 -5.82
C ILE A 111 15.57 -10.15 -6.53
N ASN A 112 14.26 -10.17 -6.71
CA ASN A 112 13.50 -9.06 -7.27
C ASN A 112 12.48 -8.57 -6.23
N PHE A 113 12.42 -7.25 -6.04
CA PHE A 113 11.38 -6.61 -5.22
C PHE A 113 10.27 -6.10 -6.13
N ILE A 114 9.03 -6.48 -5.84
CA ILE A 114 7.84 -6.06 -6.59
C ILE A 114 6.97 -5.22 -5.66
N ASP A 115 6.75 -3.96 -6.03
CA ASP A 115 5.79 -3.07 -5.36
C ASP A 115 4.61 -2.78 -6.29
N TYR A 116 3.40 -2.88 -5.75
CA TYR A 116 2.17 -2.65 -6.51
C TYR A 116 1.67 -1.21 -6.28
N GLU A 117 1.80 -0.38 -7.32
CA GLU A 117 1.33 0.99 -7.25
C GLU A 117 -0.18 1.05 -6.95
N LYS A 118 -0.52 1.58 -5.76
CA LYS A 118 -1.92 1.73 -5.30
C LYS A 118 -2.73 0.42 -5.37
N ALA A 119 -2.13 -0.68 -4.94
CA ALA A 119 -2.65 -2.05 -5.05
C ALA A 119 -4.15 -2.24 -4.74
N PHE A 120 -4.68 -1.63 -3.67
CA PHE A 120 -6.09 -1.75 -3.32
C PHE A 120 -7.02 -1.02 -4.31
N ASN A 121 -6.58 0.11 -4.88
CA ASN A 121 -7.39 0.93 -5.78
C ASN A 121 -7.41 0.37 -7.22
N SER A 122 -6.44 -0.46 -7.57
CA SER A 122 -6.24 -1.00 -8.93
C SER A 122 -6.95 -2.34 -9.18
N VAL A 123 -7.53 -2.98 -8.16
CA VAL A 123 -8.22 -4.26 -8.32
C VAL A 123 -9.43 -4.12 -9.25
N ASP A 124 -9.48 -4.92 -10.32
CA ASP A 124 -10.65 -5.03 -11.19
C ASP A 124 -11.74 -5.89 -10.54
N ARG A 125 -12.89 -5.25 -10.24
CA ARG A 125 -14.00 -5.90 -9.54
C ARG A 125 -14.65 -6.99 -10.38
N THR A 126 -14.75 -6.80 -11.70
CA THR A 126 -15.34 -7.80 -12.60
C THR A 126 -14.54 -9.11 -12.58
N THR A 127 -13.22 -9.01 -12.65
CA THR A 127 -12.31 -10.14 -12.53
C THR A 127 -12.40 -10.74 -11.14
N LEU A 128 -12.41 -9.94 -10.08
CA LEU A 128 -12.55 -10.41 -8.70
C LEU A 128 -13.78 -11.30 -8.51
N TRP A 129 -14.97 -10.88 -8.97
CA TRP A 129 -16.20 -11.68 -8.84
C TRP A 129 -16.15 -12.96 -9.66
N LYS A 130 -15.59 -12.91 -10.88
CA LYS A 130 -15.39 -14.10 -11.70
C LYS A 130 -14.46 -15.11 -11.01
N ARG A 131 -13.38 -14.63 -10.38
CA ARG A 131 -12.42 -15.46 -9.65
C ARG A 131 -13.04 -16.14 -8.44
N HIS A 132 -13.85 -15.44 -7.64
CA HIS A 132 -14.53 -16.04 -6.48
C HIS A 132 -15.36 -17.26 -6.87
N ARG A 133 -16.09 -17.18 -7.98
CA ARG A 133 -16.87 -18.31 -8.52
C ARG A 133 -15.98 -19.47 -8.93
N HIS A 134 -14.82 -19.18 -9.51
CA HIS A 134 -13.83 -20.20 -9.88
C HIS A 134 -13.21 -20.90 -8.66
N TYR A 135 -13.04 -20.20 -7.54
CA TYR A 135 -12.62 -20.80 -6.26
C TYR A 135 -13.74 -21.57 -5.55
N GLY A 136 -14.93 -21.70 -6.14
CA GLY A 136 -16.05 -22.45 -5.56
C GLY A 136 -16.84 -21.68 -4.50
N VAL A 137 -16.64 -20.36 -4.37
CA VAL A 137 -17.44 -19.53 -3.45
C VAL A 137 -18.88 -19.47 -3.96
N ALA A 138 -19.84 -19.80 -3.09
CA ALA A 138 -21.26 -19.82 -3.42
C ALA A 138 -21.73 -18.46 -3.99
N GLU A 139 -22.53 -18.48 -5.06
CA GLU A 139 -22.97 -17.25 -5.75
C GLU A 139 -23.68 -16.28 -4.81
N LYS A 140 -24.41 -16.79 -3.82
CA LYS A 140 -25.07 -15.97 -2.79
C LYS A 140 -24.06 -15.11 -2.01
N ILE A 141 -22.91 -15.68 -1.63
CA ILE A 141 -21.85 -14.95 -0.92
C ILE A 141 -21.22 -13.94 -1.88
N VAL A 142 -20.91 -14.35 -3.12
CA VAL A 142 -20.34 -13.45 -4.13
C VAL A 142 -21.28 -12.27 -4.40
N SER A 143 -22.59 -12.49 -4.45
CA SER A 143 -23.58 -11.45 -4.64
C SER A 143 -23.64 -10.49 -3.45
N ILE A 144 -23.58 -10.98 -2.22
CA ILE A 144 -23.55 -10.13 -1.01
C ILE A 144 -22.30 -9.23 -1.04
N ILE A 145 -21.14 -9.83 -1.33
CA ILE A 145 -19.89 -9.07 -1.45
C ILE A 145 -20.00 -8.06 -2.58
N ARG A 146 -20.42 -8.46 -3.78
CA ARG A 146 -20.60 -7.58 -4.95
C ARG A 146 -21.49 -6.38 -4.62
N ASN A 147 -22.64 -6.61 -4.01
CA ASN A 147 -23.57 -5.55 -3.62
C ASN A 147 -22.95 -4.56 -2.62
N SER A 148 -21.99 -5.00 -1.81
CA SER A 148 -21.23 -4.09 -0.93
C SER A 148 -20.22 -3.22 -1.69
N TYR A 149 -19.95 -3.49 -2.96
CA TYR A 149 -19.05 -2.71 -3.82
C TYR A 149 -19.73 -2.07 -5.04
N ASP A 150 -21.01 -2.34 -5.28
CA ASP A 150 -21.76 -1.67 -6.34
C ASP A 150 -22.20 -0.27 -5.88
N GLU A 151 -22.34 0.66 -6.83
CA GLU A 151 -22.82 2.04 -6.62
C GLU A 151 -22.08 2.84 -5.53
N LEU A 152 -20.81 2.53 -5.28
CA LEU A 152 -20.03 3.25 -4.27
C LEU A 152 -19.83 4.69 -4.69
N ASN A 153 -20.25 5.59 -3.80
CA ASN A 153 -20.03 7.02 -3.94
C ASN A 153 -19.07 7.51 -2.85
N CYS A 154 -18.05 8.26 -3.27
CA CYS A 154 -17.10 8.89 -2.37
C CYS A 154 -17.36 10.40 -2.29
N LYS A 155 -17.22 10.96 -1.09
CA LYS A 155 -17.20 12.41 -0.83
C LYS A 155 -15.95 12.73 -0.03
N ILE A 156 -15.39 13.91 -0.24
CA ILE A 156 -14.18 14.36 0.45
C ILE A 156 -14.60 15.41 1.48
N VAL A 157 -14.03 15.35 2.68
CA VAL A 157 -14.24 16.38 3.71
C VAL A 157 -13.09 17.38 3.62
N ILE A 158 -13.40 18.65 3.39
CA ILE A 158 -12.43 19.75 3.32
C ILE A 158 -12.92 20.91 4.19
N GLY A 159 -12.19 21.21 5.25
CA GLY A 159 -12.58 22.26 6.22
C GLY A 159 -13.92 21.97 6.89
N GLY A 160 -14.19 20.70 7.23
CA GLY A 160 -15.44 20.26 7.87
C GLY A 160 -16.66 20.17 6.93
N GLN A 161 -16.53 20.54 5.66
CA GLN A 161 -17.63 20.44 4.68
C GLN A 161 -17.38 19.34 3.66
N LEU A 162 -18.46 18.71 3.20
CA LEU A 162 -18.43 17.65 2.18
C LEU A 162 -18.42 18.22 0.77
N THR A 163 -17.61 17.64 -0.11
CA THR A 163 -17.64 17.93 -1.55
C THR A 163 -18.81 17.21 -2.24
N LYS A 164 -19.01 17.53 -3.53
CA LYS A 164 -19.84 16.72 -4.42
C LYS A 164 -19.35 15.28 -4.44
N SER A 165 -20.29 14.34 -4.50
CA SER A 165 -19.97 12.92 -4.62
C SER A 165 -19.50 12.56 -6.02
N PHE A 166 -18.69 11.52 -6.09
CA PHE A 166 -18.33 10.85 -7.33
C PHE A 166 -18.34 9.34 -7.13
N GLU A 167 -18.65 8.62 -8.20
CA GLU A 167 -18.69 7.16 -8.21
C GLU A 167 -17.28 6.56 -8.16
N VAL A 168 -17.13 5.44 -7.46
CA VAL A 168 -15.92 4.62 -7.35
C VAL A 168 -16.17 3.27 -8.00
N LYS A 169 -15.50 3.02 -9.11
CA LYS A 169 -15.70 1.90 -10.04
C LYS A 169 -14.65 0.81 -9.88
N THR A 170 -13.45 1.15 -9.42
CA THR A 170 -12.34 0.20 -9.28
C THR A 170 -11.92 0.01 -7.83
N GLY A 171 -11.13 -1.02 -7.59
CA GLY A 171 -10.50 -1.28 -6.32
C GLY A 171 -11.44 -1.85 -5.25
N ILE A 172 -10.82 -2.09 -4.10
CA ILE A 172 -11.42 -2.60 -2.87
C ILE A 172 -11.20 -1.58 -1.74
N ARG A 173 -12.00 -1.66 -0.67
CA ARG A 173 -12.08 -0.61 0.35
C ARG A 173 -10.91 -0.70 1.33
N GLN A 174 -9.99 0.26 1.28
CA GLN A 174 -8.92 0.34 2.28
C GLN A 174 -9.49 0.48 3.70
N GLY A 175 -8.96 -0.29 4.65
CA GLY A 175 -9.42 -0.31 6.06
C GLY A 175 -10.60 -1.24 6.34
N CYS A 176 -11.18 -1.90 5.33
CA CYS A 176 -12.17 -2.96 5.53
C CYS A 176 -11.48 -4.31 5.75
N LEU A 177 -11.87 -5.04 6.80
CA LEU A 177 -11.32 -6.37 7.10
C LEU A 177 -11.46 -7.36 5.92
N LEU A 178 -12.61 -7.33 5.23
CA LEU A 178 -12.84 -8.17 4.07
C LEU A 178 -11.93 -7.82 2.89
N SER A 179 -11.56 -6.54 2.73
CA SER A 179 -10.73 -6.10 1.60
C SER A 179 -9.36 -6.75 1.60
N SER A 180 -8.73 -6.95 2.77
CA SER A 180 -7.46 -7.66 2.86
C SER A 180 -7.57 -9.09 2.32
N PHE A 181 -8.64 -9.81 2.65
CA PHE A 181 -8.89 -11.15 2.12
C PHE A 181 -9.15 -11.15 0.62
N LEU A 182 -9.94 -10.21 0.11
CA LEU A 182 -10.18 -10.06 -1.33
C LEU A 182 -8.88 -9.79 -2.09
N PHE A 183 -7.98 -8.98 -1.51
CA PHE A 183 -6.67 -8.72 -2.09
C PHE A 183 -5.80 -9.98 -2.16
N LEU A 184 -5.77 -10.77 -1.09
CA LEU A 184 -5.03 -12.04 -1.07
C LEU A 184 -5.48 -13.00 -2.16
N LEU A 185 -6.79 -13.08 -2.46
CA LEU A 185 -7.31 -13.90 -3.55
C LEU A 185 -6.84 -13.41 -4.93
N VAL A 186 -6.68 -12.09 -5.11
CA VAL A 186 -6.11 -11.53 -6.34
C VAL A 186 -4.65 -11.93 -6.47
N ILE A 187 -3.86 -11.80 -5.40
CA ILE A 187 -2.44 -12.18 -5.40
C ILE A 187 -2.28 -13.68 -5.65
N ASP A 188 -3.04 -14.55 -4.99
CA ASP A 188 -3.00 -16.00 -5.23
C ASP A 188 -3.25 -16.32 -6.71
N TRP A 189 -4.22 -15.66 -7.34
CA TRP A 189 -4.46 -15.85 -8.76
C TRP A 189 -3.32 -15.35 -9.64
N ILE A 190 -2.78 -14.16 -9.37
CA ILE A 190 -1.65 -13.59 -10.11
C ILE A 190 -0.46 -14.55 -10.02
N MET A 191 -0.15 -15.08 -8.83
CA MET A 191 0.92 -16.05 -8.63
C MET A 191 0.67 -17.33 -9.43
N LYS A 192 -0.52 -17.94 -9.32
CA LYS A 192 -0.87 -19.16 -10.09
C LYS A 192 -0.79 -18.98 -11.61
N THR A 193 -1.07 -17.78 -12.10
CA THR A 193 -1.06 -17.48 -13.54
C THR A 193 0.33 -17.11 -14.04
N SER A 194 1.13 -16.42 -13.22
CA SER A 194 2.47 -15.93 -13.60
C SER A 194 3.55 -16.99 -13.37
N THR A 195 3.33 -17.95 -12.48
CA THR A 195 4.25 -19.06 -12.19
C THR A 195 3.57 -20.42 -12.35
N PRO A 196 2.97 -20.75 -13.51
CA PRO A 196 2.16 -21.97 -13.68
C PRO A 196 3.00 -23.25 -13.60
N GLU A 197 4.26 -23.21 -14.05
CA GLU A 197 5.19 -24.35 -14.08
C GLU A 197 6.17 -24.36 -12.89
N GLY A 198 6.14 -23.31 -12.05
CA GLY A 198 7.02 -23.17 -10.90
C GLY A 198 6.52 -23.96 -9.70
N LYS A 199 7.43 -24.59 -8.96
CA LYS A 199 7.14 -25.00 -7.58
C LYS A 199 6.74 -23.75 -6.80
N HIS A 200 5.52 -23.71 -6.27
CA HIS A 200 4.99 -22.55 -5.55
C HIS A 200 5.54 -22.55 -4.11
N GLY A 201 6.11 -21.42 -3.66
CA GLY A 201 6.69 -21.28 -2.32
C GLY A 201 8.12 -21.83 -2.19
N ILE A 202 8.67 -21.80 -0.97
CA ILE A 202 9.99 -22.37 -0.66
C ILE A 202 9.83 -23.88 -0.46
N GLN A 203 10.28 -24.69 -1.43
CA GLN A 203 10.30 -26.13 -1.26
C GLN A 203 11.65 -26.56 -0.65
N TRP A 204 11.64 -26.82 0.66
CA TRP A 204 12.74 -27.52 1.31
C TRP A 204 12.74 -28.99 0.87
N THR A 205 13.56 -29.33 -0.13
CA THR A 205 13.94 -30.72 -0.32
C THR A 205 15.08 -31.04 0.63
N SER A 206 14.77 -31.72 1.74
CA SER A 206 15.76 -32.51 2.46
C SER A 206 16.25 -33.60 1.51
N ARG A 207 17.42 -33.38 0.89
CA ARG A 207 18.21 -34.49 0.36
C ARG A 207 19.07 -34.97 1.53
N MET A 208 18.62 -36.06 2.17
CA MET A 208 19.54 -36.99 2.83
C MET A 208 20.41 -37.65 1.77
#